data_AF-A0A7C4LCI6-F1
#
_entry.id   AF-A0A7C4LCI6-F1
#
_cell.length_a   1.000
_cell.length_b   1.000
_cell.length_c   1.000
_cell.angle_alpha   90.00
_cell.angle_beta   90.00
_cell.angle_gamma   90.00
#
_symmetry.space_group_name_H-M   'P 1'
#
loop_
_entity.id
_entity.type
_entity.pdbx_description
1 polymer ?
#
loop_
_entity_poly.entity_id
_entity_poly.type
_entity_poly.pdbx_seq_one_letter_code
_entity_poly.pdbx_strand_id
1 'polypeptide(L)'
;MRWDYWRWHIQENIFRFNLAEAVFLWEHADQLAAVLNADNPGEAFLQIRPAFAAEALQAEMLDVAENRLAATQPDGERTLRVWADSEDAGRQALLTRRGYVRGDWPEYQRRRPMSLPVPAAPVPAGYAVRALGDEAELPARSWASWKAFHPVTSPSLPGHEKARLQVKAG
;
A
#
# COMPACT_ATOMS: atom_id res chain seq x y z
N MET A 1 -2.29 -2.40 11.84
CA MET A 1 -0.92 -1.80 11.85
C MET A 1 -0.58 -1.02 10.57
N ARG A 2 -1.56 -0.61 9.72
CA ARG A 2 -1.33 0.27 8.55
C ARG A 2 -1.39 1.76 8.93
N TRP A 3 -2.34 2.13 9.79
CA TRP A 3 -2.60 3.53 10.13
C TRP A 3 -1.48 4.21 10.91
N ASP A 4 -0.84 3.52 11.86
CA ASP A 4 0.29 4.07 12.62
C ASP A 4 1.49 4.35 11.70
N TYR A 5 1.83 3.39 10.82
CA TYR A 5 2.82 3.59 9.76
C TYR A 5 2.44 4.77 8.86
N TRP A 6 1.19 4.86 8.41
CA TRP A 6 0.73 5.98 7.61
C TRP A 6 0.92 7.32 8.33
N ARG A 7 0.48 7.41 9.60
CA ARG A 7 0.54 8.63 10.39
C ARG A 7 1.97 9.12 10.62
N TRP A 8 2.91 8.23 10.91
CA TRP A 8 4.29 8.62 11.25
C TRP A 8 5.21 8.68 10.04
N HIS A 9 5.10 7.74 9.11
CA HIS A 9 6.00 7.68 7.96
C HIS A 9 5.44 8.47 6.79
N ILE A 10 4.23 8.15 6.32
CA ILE A 10 3.67 8.76 5.12
C ILE A 10 3.35 10.24 5.36
N GLN A 11 2.60 10.53 6.41
CA GLN A 11 2.09 11.86 6.66
C GLN A 11 3.16 12.83 7.19
N GLU A 12 3.86 12.52 8.29
CA GLU A 12 4.79 13.48 8.90
C GLU A 12 6.10 13.64 8.11
N ASN A 13 6.61 12.54 7.55
CA ASN A 13 7.93 12.53 6.94
C ASN A 13 7.92 12.75 5.42
N ILE A 14 6.91 12.24 4.69
CA ILE A 14 6.95 12.23 3.22
C ILE A 14 6.03 13.29 2.61
N PHE A 15 4.71 13.13 2.69
CA PHE A 15 3.79 13.91 1.85
C PHE A 15 3.11 15.08 2.56
N ARG A 16 2.95 15.01 3.89
CA ARG A 16 2.34 16.08 4.70
C ARG A 16 1.01 16.58 4.11
N PHE A 17 0.12 15.66 3.76
CA PHE A 17 -1.18 15.98 3.19
C PHE A 17 -1.99 16.90 4.10
N ASN A 18 -2.86 17.72 3.52
CA ASN A 18 -3.94 18.30 4.31
C ASN A 18 -4.91 17.18 4.72
N LEU A 19 -4.98 16.88 6.01
CA LEU A 19 -5.77 15.75 6.53
C LEU A 19 -7.25 15.85 6.15
N ALA A 20 -7.82 17.06 6.13
CA ALA A 20 -9.22 17.28 5.78
C ALA A 20 -9.51 17.02 4.28
N GLU A 21 -8.47 17.01 3.44
CA GLU A 21 -8.58 16.75 2.00
C GLU A 21 -8.15 15.31 1.64
N ALA A 22 -7.45 14.63 2.55
CA ALA A 22 -6.86 13.32 2.30
C ALA A 22 -7.46 12.18 3.13
N VAL A 23 -8.25 12.48 4.17
CA VAL A 23 -8.87 11.48 5.05
C VAL A 23 -10.37 11.73 5.16
N PHE A 24 -11.15 10.68 4.91
CA PHE A 24 -12.61 10.73 4.97
C PHE A 24 -13.12 9.59 5.86
N LEU A 25 -14.14 9.89 6.65
CA LEU A 25 -14.69 9.00 7.66
C LEU A 25 -16.17 8.76 7.39
N TRP A 26 -16.61 7.52 7.59
CA TRP A 26 -18.02 7.15 7.57
C TRP A 26 -18.39 6.62 8.95
N GLU A 27 -19.44 7.18 9.52
CA GLU A 27 -19.95 6.81 10.83
C GLU A 27 -21.40 6.31 10.72
N HIS A 28 -21.73 5.30 11.51
CA HIS A 28 -23.08 4.76 11.61
C HIS A 28 -23.38 4.43 13.07
N ALA A 29 -24.45 5.01 13.63
CA ALA A 29 -24.87 4.82 15.02
C ALA A 29 -23.70 4.99 16.01
N ASP A 30 -22.98 6.13 15.90
CA ASP A 30 -21.82 6.49 16.72
C ASP A 30 -20.63 5.52 16.63
N GLN A 31 -20.57 4.70 15.58
CA GLN A 31 -19.44 3.82 15.29
C GLN A 31 -18.78 4.21 13.98
N LEU A 32 -17.46 4.25 13.98
CA LEU A 32 -16.67 4.37 12.76
C LEU A 32 -16.88 3.11 11.90
N ALA A 33 -17.53 3.26 10.74
CA ALA A 33 -17.82 2.18 9.82
C ALA A 33 -16.70 1.97 8.80
N ALA A 34 -16.13 3.07 8.29
CA ALA A 34 -15.05 3.05 7.31
C ALA A 34 -14.17 4.30 7.37
N VAL A 35 -12.95 4.15 6.83
CA VAL A 35 -11.97 5.22 6.61
C VAL A 35 -11.44 5.10 5.19
N LEU A 36 -11.39 6.23 4.49
CA LEU A 36 -10.68 6.39 3.23
C LEU A 36 -9.47 7.29 3.47
N ASN A 37 -8.31 6.88 2.98
CA ASN A 37 -7.12 7.72 2.99
C ASN A 37 -6.23 7.51 1.77
N ALA A 38 -5.37 8.47 1.47
CA ALA A 38 -4.32 8.34 0.46
C ALA A 38 -2.95 8.06 1.12
N ASP A 39 -2.22 7.05 0.63
CA ASP A 39 -0.82 6.84 1.05
C ASP A 39 0.16 7.55 0.10
N ASN A 40 -0.25 7.81 -1.15
CA ASN A 40 0.46 8.60 -2.15
C ASN A 40 -0.56 9.49 -2.90
N PRO A 41 -0.12 10.58 -3.54
CA PRO A 41 -0.96 11.29 -4.50
C PRO A 41 -1.53 10.32 -5.55
N GLY A 42 -2.84 10.40 -5.80
CA GLY A 42 -3.49 9.53 -6.78
C GLY A 42 -3.74 8.10 -6.29
N GLU A 43 -3.63 7.81 -5.00
CA GLU A 43 -3.95 6.50 -4.41
C GLU A 43 -5.09 6.60 -3.38
N ALA A 44 -5.85 5.51 -3.25
CA ALA A 44 -6.94 5.38 -2.30
C ALA A 44 -6.93 4.03 -1.58
N PHE A 45 -6.99 4.10 -0.24
CA PHE A 45 -7.07 2.97 0.67
C PHE A 45 -8.43 2.95 1.36
N LEU A 46 -9.26 1.97 1.02
CA LEU A 46 -10.59 1.77 1.57
C LEU A 46 -10.51 0.78 2.73
N GLN A 47 -10.60 1.28 3.96
CA GLN A 47 -10.61 0.51 5.19
C GLN A 47 -12.05 0.42 5.72
N ILE A 48 -12.66 -0.76 5.65
CA ILE A 48 -14.08 -0.93 6.00
C ILE A 48 -14.18 -2.01 7.07
N ARG A 49 -14.94 -1.74 8.12
CA ARG A 49 -15.21 -2.76 9.14
C ARG A 49 -16.06 -3.88 8.51
N PRO A 50 -15.76 -5.16 8.76
CA PRO A 50 -16.46 -6.28 8.09
C PRO A 50 -17.98 -6.24 8.22
N ALA A 51 -18.52 -5.79 9.35
CA ALA A 51 -19.97 -5.66 9.56
C ALA A 51 -20.65 -4.64 8.63
N PHE A 52 -19.88 -3.70 8.06
CA PHE A 52 -20.36 -2.65 7.15
C PHE A 52 -19.82 -2.83 5.72
N ALA A 53 -19.24 -3.99 5.38
CA ALA A 53 -18.61 -4.26 4.08
C ALA A 53 -19.61 -4.45 2.91
N ALA A 54 -20.66 -3.63 2.88
CA ALA A 54 -21.63 -3.59 1.80
C ALA A 54 -21.03 -2.96 0.54
N GLU A 55 -21.44 -3.45 -0.64
CA GLU A 55 -20.99 -2.90 -1.93
C GLU A 55 -21.36 -1.42 -2.08
N ALA A 56 -22.53 -1.00 -1.61
CA ALA A 56 -22.98 0.39 -1.69
C ALA A 56 -22.02 1.37 -0.98
N LEU A 57 -21.53 0.99 0.21
CA LEU A 57 -20.54 1.81 0.92
C LEU A 57 -19.20 1.85 0.17
N GLN A 58 -18.74 0.72 -0.38
CA GLN A 58 -17.53 0.70 -1.21
C GLN A 58 -17.66 1.61 -2.43
N ALA A 59 -18.81 1.59 -3.09
CA ALA A 59 -19.10 2.43 -4.24
C ALA A 59 -19.06 3.93 -3.86
N GLU A 60 -19.70 4.30 -2.75
CA GLU A 60 -19.68 5.67 -2.23
C GLU A 60 -18.26 6.13 -1.89
N MET A 61 -17.46 5.29 -1.23
CA MET A 61 -16.06 5.60 -0.94
C MET A 61 -15.24 5.78 -2.23
N LEU A 62 -15.51 5.00 -3.28
CA LEU A 62 -14.88 5.20 -4.59
C LEU A 62 -15.31 6.51 -5.24
N ASP A 63 -16.57 6.93 -5.12
CA ASP A 63 -17.02 8.24 -5.61
C ASP A 63 -16.24 9.38 -4.94
N VAL A 64 -16.05 9.31 -3.61
CA VAL A 64 -15.23 10.30 -2.90
C VAL A 64 -13.78 10.24 -3.37
N ALA A 65 -13.21 9.06 -3.51
CA ALA A 65 -11.81 8.88 -3.90
C ALA A 65 -11.52 9.38 -5.33
N GLU A 66 -12.38 9.06 -6.30
CA GLU A 66 -12.26 9.51 -7.70
C GLU A 66 -12.34 11.03 -7.80
N ASN A 67 -13.20 11.66 -7.00
CA ASN A 67 -13.35 13.10 -7.01
C ASN A 67 -12.20 13.81 -6.29
N ARG A 68 -11.82 13.34 -5.10
CA ARG A 68 -10.94 14.07 -4.17
C ARG A 68 -9.48 13.64 -4.21
N LEU A 69 -9.19 12.37 -4.51
CA LEU A 69 -7.85 11.80 -4.36
C LEU A 69 -7.15 11.51 -5.69
N ALA A 70 -7.87 11.50 -6.82
CA ALA A 70 -7.26 11.29 -8.12
C ALA A 70 -6.26 12.41 -8.46
N ALA A 71 -5.06 12.00 -8.88
CA ALA A 71 -3.96 12.92 -9.20
C ALA A 71 -3.89 13.17 -10.70
N THR A 72 -3.56 14.42 -11.05
CA THR A 72 -3.32 14.82 -12.44
C THR A 72 -1.92 14.38 -12.86
N GLN A 73 -1.85 13.61 -13.95
CA GLN A 73 -0.62 13.17 -14.58
C GLN A 73 -0.01 14.30 -15.45
N PRO A 74 1.26 14.18 -15.87
CA PRO A 74 1.91 15.21 -16.70
C PRO A 74 1.20 15.52 -18.03
N ASP A 75 0.43 14.58 -18.57
CA ASP A 75 -0.38 14.73 -19.79
C ASP A 75 -1.76 15.37 -19.53
N GLY A 76 -2.08 15.69 -18.27
CA GLY A 76 -3.34 16.29 -17.85
C GLY A 76 -4.43 15.28 -17.49
N GLU A 77 -4.21 13.98 -17.70
CA GLU A 77 -5.17 12.94 -17.33
C GLU A 77 -5.25 12.81 -15.80
N ARG A 78 -6.47 12.63 -15.27
CA ARG A 78 -6.64 12.34 -13.83
C ARG A 78 -6.64 10.85 -13.63
N THR A 79 -5.77 10.36 -12.76
CA THR A 79 -5.68 8.93 -12.45
C THR A 79 -5.88 8.66 -10.97
N LEU A 80 -6.64 7.60 -10.68
CA LEU A 80 -6.76 7.04 -9.34
C LEU A 80 -6.29 5.59 -9.33
N ARG A 81 -5.57 5.25 -8.28
CA ARG A 81 -5.03 3.94 -7.99
C ARG A 81 -5.66 3.35 -6.75
N VAL A 82 -6.23 2.15 -6.87
CA VAL A 82 -6.84 1.43 -5.74
C VAL A 82 -6.18 0.06 -5.60
N TRP A 83 -5.84 -0.31 -4.36
CA TRP A 83 -5.35 -1.65 -4.05
C TRP A 83 -6.52 -2.58 -3.70
N ALA A 84 -6.60 -3.71 -4.40
CA ALA A 84 -7.54 -4.78 -4.13
C ALA A 84 -6.78 -6.08 -3.84
N ASP A 85 -7.11 -6.74 -2.73
CA ASP A 85 -6.60 -8.07 -2.43
C ASP A 85 -7.15 -9.08 -3.44
N SER A 86 -6.31 -10.02 -3.86
CA SER A 86 -6.68 -11.10 -4.78
C SER A 86 -7.85 -11.96 -4.29
N GLU A 87 -8.09 -12.01 -2.97
CA GLU A 87 -9.19 -12.75 -2.34
C GLU A 87 -10.45 -11.87 -2.18
N ASP A 88 -10.37 -10.54 -2.37
CA ASP A 88 -11.52 -9.64 -2.31
C ASP A 88 -12.24 -9.56 -3.66
N ALA A 89 -12.99 -10.63 -3.98
CA ALA A 89 -13.73 -10.73 -5.24
C ALA A 89 -14.77 -9.62 -5.42
N GLY A 90 -15.38 -9.15 -4.32
CA GLY A 90 -16.38 -8.08 -4.35
C GLY A 90 -15.78 -6.75 -4.79
N ARG A 91 -14.66 -6.35 -4.18
CA ARG A 91 -13.93 -5.13 -4.57
C ARG A 91 -13.39 -5.22 -5.98
N GLN A 92 -12.82 -6.36 -6.37
CA GLN A 92 -12.33 -6.57 -7.74
C GLN A 92 -13.45 -6.39 -8.78
N ALA A 93 -14.61 -7.00 -8.56
CA ALA A 93 -15.76 -6.88 -9.45
C ALA A 93 -16.28 -5.43 -9.54
N LEU A 94 -16.36 -4.73 -8.41
CA LEU A 94 -16.76 -3.32 -8.37
C LEU A 94 -15.78 -2.43 -9.16
N LEU A 95 -14.48 -2.59 -8.95
CA LEU A 95 -13.45 -1.83 -9.66
C LEU A 95 -13.52 -2.08 -11.18
N THR A 96 -13.68 -3.34 -11.60
CA THR A 96 -13.86 -3.65 -13.03
C THR A 96 -15.10 -2.99 -13.61
N ARG A 97 -16.26 -3.03 -12.93
CA ARG A 97 -17.48 -2.34 -13.40
C ARG A 97 -17.31 -0.83 -13.50
N ARG A 98 -16.43 -0.25 -12.68
CA ARG A 98 -16.12 1.20 -12.68
C ARG A 98 -15.04 1.61 -13.69
N GLY A 99 -14.55 0.67 -14.51
CA GLY A 99 -13.58 0.92 -15.57
C GLY A 99 -12.12 0.92 -15.11
N TYR A 100 -11.83 0.46 -13.90
CA TYR A 100 -10.45 0.30 -13.47
C TYR A 100 -9.80 -0.87 -14.21
N VAL A 101 -8.55 -0.68 -14.62
CA VAL A 101 -7.74 -1.71 -15.26
C VAL A 101 -6.67 -2.20 -14.31
N ARG A 102 -6.50 -3.52 -14.30
CA ARG A 102 -5.47 -4.19 -13.51
C ARG A 102 -4.09 -3.83 -14.07
N GLY A 103 -3.32 -3.10 -13.27
CA GLY A 103 -1.93 -2.79 -13.56
C GLY A 103 -1.02 -4.01 -13.50
N ASP A 104 0.26 -3.75 -13.70
CA ASP A 104 1.36 -4.69 -13.87
C ASP A 104 2.31 -4.74 -12.66
N TRP A 105 1.98 -4.01 -11.59
CA TRP A 105 2.76 -3.90 -10.36
C TRP A 105 2.05 -4.61 -9.19
N PRO A 106 2.29 -5.91 -9.01
CA PRO A 106 1.72 -6.64 -7.89
C PRO A 106 2.48 -6.43 -6.58
N GLU A 107 1.76 -6.36 -5.46
CA GLU A 107 2.31 -6.57 -4.12
C GLU A 107 2.15 -8.03 -3.69
N TYR A 108 3.21 -8.58 -3.10
CA TYR A 108 3.32 -9.98 -2.72
C TYR A 108 3.39 -10.14 -1.20
N GLN A 109 2.28 -10.53 -0.55
CA GLN A 109 2.29 -10.83 0.89
C GLN A 109 2.70 -12.29 1.17
N ARG A 110 3.95 -12.49 1.59
CA ARG A 110 4.47 -13.83 1.93
C ARG A 110 4.15 -14.16 3.39
N ARG A 111 3.69 -15.39 3.65
CA ARG A 111 3.40 -15.92 5.00
C ARG A 111 4.04 -17.29 5.15
N ARG A 112 4.50 -17.61 6.36
CA ARG A 112 5.07 -18.93 6.69
C ARG A 112 4.71 -19.29 8.14
N PRO A 113 4.27 -20.53 8.41
CA PRO A 113 4.09 -21.00 9.78
C PRO A 113 5.42 -20.98 10.55
N MET A 114 5.39 -20.49 11.79
CA MET A 114 6.56 -20.51 12.68
C MET A 114 6.80 -21.88 13.33
N SER A 115 5.82 -22.79 13.26
CA SER A 115 5.93 -24.16 13.76
C SER A 115 6.82 -25.07 12.90
N LEU A 116 7.16 -24.64 11.68
CA LEU A 116 8.04 -25.39 10.77
C LEU A 116 9.49 -24.93 10.94
N PRO A 117 10.48 -25.85 10.97
CA PRO A 117 11.88 -25.51 11.13
C PRO A 117 12.34 -24.54 10.04
N VAL A 118 13.09 -23.50 10.40
CA VAL A 118 13.65 -22.56 9.41
C VAL A 118 14.70 -23.31 8.58
N PRO A 119 14.65 -23.29 7.23
CA PRO A 119 15.66 -23.93 6.40
C PRO A 119 17.06 -23.41 6.75
N ALA A 120 18.04 -24.31 6.78
CA ALA A 120 19.43 -23.92 7.01
C ALA A 120 19.90 -22.98 5.87
N ALA A 121 20.43 -21.82 6.25
CA ALA A 121 21.02 -20.85 5.33
C ALA A 121 22.45 -20.56 5.83
N PRO A 122 23.48 -21.27 5.32
CA PRO A 122 24.84 -21.07 5.76
C PRO A 122 25.31 -19.65 5.42
N VAL A 123 26.06 -19.04 6.32
CA VAL A 123 26.64 -17.71 6.09
C VAL A 123 27.77 -17.85 5.07
N PRO A 124 27.77 -17.07 3.96
CA PRO A 124 28.86 -17.12 2.99
C PRO A 124 30.21 -16.78 3.64
N ALA A 125 31.29 -17.39 3.14
CA ALA A 125 32.65 -17.13 3.63
C ALA A 125 32.98 -15.63 3.56
N GLY A 126 33.56 -15.09 4.63
CA GLY A 126 33.87 -13.66 4.76
C GLY A 126 32.72 -12.79 5.29
N TYR A 127 31.55 -13.36 5.57
CA TYR A 127 30.42 -12.65 6.16
C TYR A 127 30.11 -13.14 7.58
N ALA A 128 29.49 -12.27 8.38
CA ALA A 128 28.94 -12.59 9.68
C ALA A 128 27.51 -12.05 9.79
N VAL A 129 26.65 -12.78 10.50
CA VAL A 129 25.28 -12.33 10.81
C VAL A 129 25.22 -11.97 12.28
N ARG A 130 24.81 -10.73 12.58
CA ARG A 130 24.63 -10.23 13.96
C ARG A 130 23.49 -9.24 14.02
N ALA A 131 22.99 -9.00 15.23
CA ALA A 131 22.07 -7.90 15.48
C ALA A 131 22.72 -6.55 15.17
N LEU A 132 21.90 -5.55 14.83
CA LEU A 132 22.32 -4.16 14.75
C LEU A 132 22.83 -3.71 16.12
N GLY A 133 23.96 -3.01 16.14
CA GLY A 133 24.56 -2.46 17.35
C GLY A 133 23.83 -1.18 17.81
N ASP A 134 24.60 -0.22 18.29
CA ASP A 134 24.08 1.05 18.78
C ASP A 134 23.85 2.09 17.66
N GLU A 135 23.53 3.32 18.07
CA GLU A 135 23.25 4.44 17.16
C GLU A 135 24.43 4.78 16.24
N ALA A 136 25.68 4.46 16.62
CA ALA A 136 26.86 4.73 15.80
C ALA A 136 26.86 3.89 14.51
N GLU A 137 26.12 2.80 14.46
CA GLU A 137 25.99 1.96 13.25
C GLU A 137 24.89 2.44 12.29
N LEU A 138 24.02 3.36 12.71
CA LEU A 138 22.90 3.85 11.89
C LEU A 138 23.34 4.52 10.58
N PRO A 139 24.41 5.36 10.53
CA PRO A 139 24.87 5.95 9.27
C PRO A 139 25.27 4.88 8.25
N ALA A 140 26.03 3.87 8.67
CA ALA A 140 26.47 2.78 7.79
C ALA A 140 25.28 1.93 7.30
N ARG A 141 24.32 1.63 8.19
CA ARG A 141 23.07 0.94 7.83
C ARG A 141 22.26 1.73 6.81
N SER A 142 22.06 3.03 7.05
CA SER A 142 21.32 3.91 6.16
C SER A 142 21.96 3.99 4.78
N TRP A 143 23.30 4.10 4.71
CA TRP A 143 24.03 4.09 3.45
C TRP A 143 23.91 2.77 2.70
N ALA A 144 24.03 1.63 3.40
CA ALA A 144 23.86 0.32 2.78
C ALA A 144 22.44 0.13 2.23
N SER A 145 21.41 0.54 2.99
CA SER A 145 20.01 0.51 2.55
C SER A 145 19.79 1.39 1.32
N TRP A 146 20.29 2.63 1.34
CA TRP A 146 20.15 3.55 0.21
C TRP A 146 20.73 2.95 -1.07
N LYS A 147 21.96 2.41 -1.02
CA LYS A 147 22.60 1.76 -2.18
C LYS A 147 21.84 0.55 -2.70
N ALA A 148 21.28 -0.26 -1.80
CA ALA A 148 20.56 -1.47 -2.18
C ALA A 148 19.22 -1.18 -2.87
N PHE A 149 18.52 -0.12 -2.45
CA PHE A 149 17.19 0.23 -2.97
C PHE A 149 17.20 1.34 -4.03
N HIS A 150 18.35 1.97 -4.28
CA HIS A 150 18.55 2.92 -5.38
C HIS A 150 19.69 2.47 -6.31
N PRO A 151 19.65 1.23 -6.83
CA PRO A 151 20.68 0.76 -7.74
C PRO A 151 20.59 1.53 -9.06
N VAL A 152 21.74 1.73 -9.70
CA VAL A 152 21.83 2.40 -11.01
C VAL A 152 21.22 1.55 -12.14
N THR A 153 20.82 0.30 -11.87
CA THR A 153 20.16 -0.65 -12.79
C THR A 153 19.52 -1.81 -12.01
N SER A 154 18.31 -2.27 -12.38
CA SER A 154 17.60 -3.39 -11.72
C SER A 154 17.24 -4.53 -12.69
N PRO A 155 17.53 -5.81 -12.37
CA PRO A 155 16.94 -6.98 -13.02
C PRO A 155 15.70 -7.50 -12.27
N SER A 156 14.76 -8.12 -13.00
CA SER A 156 13.50 -8.66 -12.46
C SER A 156 13.65 -10.07 -11.83
N LEU A 157 12.85 -10.37 -10.80
CA LEU A 157 12.77 -11.67 -10.12
C LEU A 157 11.32 -12.21 -10.10
N PRO A 158 11.09 -13.54 -10.11
CA PRO A 158 9.74 -14.11 -10.09
C PRO A 158 9.17 -14.29 -8.67
N GLY A 159 7.87 -14.01 -8.50
CA GLY A 159 7.12 -14.21 -7.25
C GLY A 159 5.62 -14.45 -7.47
N HIS A 160 4.92 -15.00 -6.48
CA HIS A 160 3.49 -15.40 -6.53
C HIS A 160 2.55 -14.37 -5.90
N GLU A 161 1.52 -13.97 -6.65
CA GLU A 161 0.78 -12.69 -6.67
C GLU A 161 -0.37 -12.51 -5.67
N LYS A 162 -0.55 -11.30 -5.11
CA LYS A 162 -1.60 -11.05 -4.11
C LYS A 162 -2.40 -9.74 -4.19
N ALA A 163 -1.85 -8.63 -4.68
CA ALA A 163 -2.65 -7.42 -4.92
C ALA A 163 -2.08 -6.69 -6.13
N ARG A 164 -2.91 -6.09 -6.98
CA ARG A 164 -2.43 -5.24 -8.08
C ARG A 164 -3.01 -3.85 -7.99
N LEU A 165 -2.17 -2.89 -8.36
CA LEU A 165 -2.59 -1.53 -8.62
C LEU A 165 -3.67 -1.52 -9.69
N GLN A 166 -4.86 -1.01 -9.38
CA GLN A 166 -5.91 -0.82 -10.36
C GLN A 166 -5.92 0.66 -10.75
N VAL A 167 -5.69 0.98 -12.02
CA VAL A 167 -5.62 2.37 -12.52
C VAL A 167 -6.89 2.68 -13.29
N LYS A 168 -7.51 3.82 -13.00
CA LYS A 168 -8.55 4.41 -13.84
C LYS A 168 -8.05 5.72 -14.42
N ALA A 169 -8.11 5.82 -15.74
CA ALA A 169 -8.03 7.04 -16.52
C ALA A 169 -9.36 7.80 -16.42
N GLY A 170 -9.29 9.08 -16.06
CA GLY A 170 -10.43 10.00 -15.98
C GLY A 170 -10.72 10.70 -17.30
#